data_AF-W8PJM0-F1
#
_entry.id   AF-W8PJM0-F1
#
_cell.length_a   1.000
_cell.length_b   1.000
_cell.length_c   1.000
_cell.angle_alpha   90.00
_cell.angle_beta   90.00
_cell.angle_gamma   90.00
#
_symmetry.space_group_name_H-M   'P 1'
#
loop_
_entity.id
_entity.type
_entity.pdbx_description
1 polymer ?
#
loop_
_entity_poly.entity_id
_entity_poly.type
_entity_poly.pdbx_seq_one_letter_code
_entity_poly.pdbx_strand_id
1 'polypeptide(L)' 'MVLGLVGDAGIDILPDEDRTEIIKEVATIYGLLPSDATILATCIKHGIPRIATFDSDFENIDVIEVVK' A
#
# COMPACT_ATOMS: atom_id res chain seq x y z
N MET A 1 0.33 25.37 3.86
CA MET A 1 -0.55 24.25 3.45
C MET A 1 0.01 22.96 4.03
N VAL A 2 -0.84 22.09 4.58
CA VAL A 2 -0.42 20.83 5.22
C VAL A 2 0.43 19.95 4.28
N LEU A 3 0.09 19.91 2.98
CA LEU A 3 0.84 19.16 1.96
C LEU A 3 2.28 19.66 1.75
N GLY A 4 2.55 20.96 1.93
CA GLY A 4 3.90 21.50 1.80
C GLY A 4 4.84 20.97 2.88
N LEU A 5 4.33 20.76 4.10
CA LEU A 5 5.11 20.22 5.22
C LEU A 5 5.53 18.76 5.00
N VAL A 6 4.74 17.99 4.26
CA VAL A 6 5.05 16.59 3.93
C VAL A 6 6.19 16.52 2.91
N GLY A 7 6.14 17.36 1.88
CA GLY A 7 7.23 17.49 0.91
C GLY A 7 8.53 17.99 1.54
N ASP A 8 8.46 18.98 2.44
CA ASP A 8 9.63 19.52 3.15
C ASP A 8 10.31 18.46 4.05
N ALA A 9 9.57 17.46 4.51
CA ALA A 9 10.09 16.32 5.27
C ALA A 9 10.71 15.21 4.39
N GLY A 10 10.73 15.39 3.06
CA GLY A 10 11.21 14.39 2.11
C GLY A 10 10.26 13.19 1.97
N ILE A 11 8.96 13.41 2.21
CA ILE A 11 7.93 12.38 2.07
C ILE A 11 7.16 12.63 0.77
N ASP A 12 7.18 11.64 -0.12
CA ASP A 12 6.39 11.65 -1.34
C ASP A 12 4.99 11.07 -1.09
N ILE A 13 3.96 11.77 -1.57
CA ILE A 13 2.58 11.27 -1.55
C ILE A 13 2.27 10.74 -2.95
N LEU A 14 1.95 9.45 -3.01
CA LEU A 14 1.62 8.77 -4.26
C LEU A 14 0.10 8.65 -4.43
N PRO A 15 -0.41 8.69 -5.67
CA PRO A 15 -1.80 8.37 -5.94
C PRO A 15 -2.04 6.87 -5.80
N ASP A 16 -3.16 6.52 -5.20
CA ASP A 16 -3.58 5.14 -5.00
C ASP A 16 -3.82 4.39 -6.34
N GLU A 17 -3.88 3.07 -6.26
CA GLU A 17 -4.62 2.28 -7.25
C GLU A 17 -6.13 2.50 -7.03
N ASP A 18 -6.82 3.03 -8.04
CA ASP A 18 -8.23 3.43 -7.99
C ASP A 18 -9.14 2.49 -8.80
N ARG A 19 -8.55 1.56 -9.58
CA ARG A 19 -9.29 0.54 -10.31
C ARG A 19 -9.85 -0.50 -9.36
N THR A 20 -11.16 -0.44 -9.18
CA THR A 20 -11.92 -1.31 -8.27
C THR A 20 -11.74 -2.79 -8.59
N GLU A 21 -11.58 -3.14 -9.86
CA GLU A 21 -11.32 -4.50 -10.32
C GLU A 21 -9.99 -5.06 -9.78
N ILE A 22 -8.92 -4.25 -9.73
CA ILE A 22 -7.62 -4.67 -9.20
C ILE A 22 -7.66 -4.75 -7.69
N ILE A 23 -8.26 -3.76 -7.03
CA ILE A 23 -8.40 -3.78 -5.57
C ILE A 23 -9.16 -5.04 -5.14
N LYS A 24 -10.23 -5.40 -5.86
CA LYS A 24 -10.99 -6.64 -5.60
C LYS A 24 -10.15 -7.90 -5.85
N GLU A 25 -9.35 -7.92 -6.91
CA GLU A 25 -8.46 -9.05 -7.21
C GLU A 25 -7.43 -9.24 -6.08
N VAL A 26 -6.74 -8.17 -5.69
CA VAL A 26 -5.75 -8.17 -4.60
C VAL A 26 -6.40 -8.57 -3.27
N ALA A 27 -7.56 -8.02 -2.93
CA ALA A 27 -8.33 -8.40 -1.75
C ALA A 27 -8.66 -9.89 -1.74
N THR A 28 -9.04 -10.45 -2.89
CA THR A 28 -9.39 -11.87 -3.01
C THR A 28 -8.18 -12.79 -2.91
N ILE A 29 -7.06 -12.43 -3.57
CA ILE A 29 -5.83 -13.23 -3.59
C ILE A 29 -5.20 -13.28 -2.20
N TYR A 30 -5.14 -12.15 -1.50
CA TYR A 30 -4.43 -12.01 -0.23
C TYR A 30 -5.33 -12.03 1.01
N GLY A 31 -6.65 -12.13 0.83
CA GLY A 31 -7.61 -12.17 1.94
C GLY A 31 -7.70 -10.86 2.72
N LEU A 32 -7.43 -9.73 2.07
CA LEU A 32 -7.39 -8.41 2.69
C LEU A 32 -8.74 -7.68 2.63
N LEU A 33 -8.97 -6.78 3.59
CA LEU A 33 -10.05 -5.80 3.48
C LEU A 33 -9.78 -4.82 2.32
N PRO A 34 -10.82 -4.17 1.76
CA PRO A 34 -10.64 -3.27 0.61
C PRO A 34 -9.62 -2.14 0.83
N SER A 35 -9.51 -1.62 2.07
CA SER A 35 -8.51 -0.61 2.42
C SER A 35 -7.09 -1.13 2.27
N ASP A 36 -6.81 -2.31 2.82
CA ASP A 36 -5.46 -2.88 2.86
C ASP A 36 -5.07 -3.42 1.48
N ALA A 37 -6.05 -3.96 0.76
CA ALA A 37 -5.90 -4.31 -0.64
C ALA A 37 -5.57 -3.10 -1.52
N THR A 38 -6.13 -1.91 -1.23
CA THR A 38 -5.79 -0.67 -1.94
C THR A 38 -4.35 -0.28 -1.67
N ILE A 39 -3.89 -0.37 -0.41
CA ILE A 39 -2.49 -0.10 -0.04
C ILE A 39 -1.55 -1.05 -0.79
N LEU A 40 -1.81 -2.36 -0.74
CA LEU A 40 -0.99 -3.36 -1.41
C LEU A 40 -0.99 -3.20 -2.94
N ALA A 41 -2.15 -2.98 -3.55
CA ALA A 41 -2.27 -2.73 -4.98
C ALA A 41 -1.49 -1.48 -5.40
N THR A 42 -1.49 -0.44 -4.57
CA THR A 42 -0.71 0.78 -4.78
C THR A 42 0.79 0.50 -4.70
N CYS A 43 1.23 -0.28 -3.71
CA CYS A 43 2.63 -0.72 -3.63
C CYS A 43 3.06 -1.48 -4.90
N ILE A 44 2.24 -2.43 -5.37
CA ILE A 44 2.51 -3.18 -6.61
C ILE A 44 2.58 -2.26 -7.83
N LYS A 45 1.60 -1.34 -7.99
CA LYS A 45 1.52 -0.37 -9.09
C LYS A 45 2.78 0.50 -9.19
N HIS A 46 3.32 0.93 -8.05
CA HIS A 46 4.50 1.81 -7.96
C HIS A 46 5.81 1.05 -7.78
N GLY A 47 5.79 -0.29 -7.74
CA GLY A 47 6.99 -1.11 -7.57
C GLY A 47 7.67 -0.95 -6.20
N ILE A 48 6.88 -0.81 -5.14
CA ILE A 48 7.33 -0.64 -3.75
C ILE A 48 7.36 -2.03 -3.09
N PRO A 49 8.55 -2.62 -2.83
CA PRO A 49 8.67 -3.99 -2.33
C PRO A 49 8.65 -4.08 -0.80
N ARG A 50 8.58 -2.96 -0.08
CA ARG A 50 8.70 -2.91 1.38
C ARG A 50 7.64 -2.00 1.97
N ILE A 51 7.01 -2.43 3.06
CA ILE A 51 6.02 -1.64 3.80
C ILE A 51 6.43 -1.48 5.26
N ALA A 52 6.35 -0.25 5.76
CA ALA A 52 6.48 0.03 7.19
C ALA A 52 5.08 0.14 7.79
N THR A 53 4.65 -0.85 8.56
CA THR A 53 3.32 -0.88 9.19
C THR A 53 3.34 -1.67 10.51
N PHE A 54 2.42 -1.32 11.41
CA PHE A 54 2.13 -2.11 12.61
C PHE A 54 0.97 -3.10 12.40
N ASP A 55 0.37 -3.10 11.20
CA ASP A 55 -0.73 -3.97 10.85
C ASP A 55 -0.22 -5.37 10.47
N SER A 56 -0.66 -6.37 11.23
CA SER A 56 -0.25 -7.77 11.04
C SER A 56 -0.82 -8.38 9.76
N ASP A 57 -1.83 -7.77 9.14
CA ASP A 57 -2.48 -8.30 7.94
C ASP A 57 -1.51 -8.37 6.74
N PHE A 58 -0.40 -7.62 6.79
CA PHE A 58 0.65 -7.62 5.76
C PHE A 58 1.77 -8.64 6.00
N GLU A 59 1.83 -9.34 7.13
CA GLU A 59 2.97 -10.20 7.49
C GLU A 59 3.12 -11.47 6.63
N ASN A 60 2.09 -11.87 5.86
CA ASN A 60 2.08 -13.11 5.06
C ASN A 60 1.89 -12.88 3.55
N ILE A 61 2.34 -11.74 3.03
CA ILE A 61 2.17 -11.35 1.63
C ILE A 61 3.49 -11.52 0.89
N ASP A 62 3.51 -12.38 -0.13
CA ASP A 62 4.73 -12.83 -0.82
C ASP A 62 5.41 -11.77 -1.70
N VAL A 63 4.67 -10.72 -2.10
CA VAL A 63 5.16 -9.65 -2.99
C VAL A 63 5.76 -8.44 -2.26
N ILE A 64 5.72 -8.41 -0.92
CA ILE A 64 6.26 -7.33 -0.10
C ILE A 64 7.00 -7.86 1.14
N GLU A 65 7.90 -7.06 1.69
CA GLU A 65 8.55 -7.29 2.98
C GLU A 65 8.09 -6.25 3.99
N VAL A 66 7.63 -6.69 5.17
CA VAL A 66 7.31 -5.80 6.28
C VAL A 66 8.60 -5.38 7.00
N VAL A 67 8.87 -4.07 7.05
CA VAL A 67 9.99 -3.48 7.80
C VAL A 67 9.49 -2.84 9.09
N LYS A 68 10.22 -3.04 10.19
CA LYS A 68 9.91 -2.53 11.54
C LYS A 68 10.98 -1.57 12.03
#